data_AF-F2L1D8-F1
#
_entry.id   AF-F2L1D8-F1
#
_cell.length_a   1.000
_cell.length_b   1.000
_cell.length_c   1.000
_cell.angle_alpha   90.00
_cell.angle_beta   90.00
_cell.angle_gamma   90.00
#
_symmetry.space_group_name_H-M   'P 1'
#
loop_
_entity.id
_entity.type
_entity.pdbx_description
1 polymer ?
#
loop_
_entity_poly.entity_id
_entity_poly.type
_entity_poly.pdbx_seq_one_letter_code
_entity_poly.pdbx_strand_id
1 'polypeptide(L)'
;MFLVPNLILIAVSLYVIARGIQAYRSFREARIGLFAMGQIVFAFSLLLEGLAGAVAAPGLLRPLAPLVLLSYQIMGAGLLLIAISVSPSAAYAVFLAPEIQRADPALRSFLLLAADAGLAAYIGAVLLYRSLQGRGNPLVAAAYLLFSASLAAMRLYGLALVLRTAAAVFLAAGVTYAEAEKK
;
A
#
# COMPACT_ATOMS: atom_id res chain seq x y z
N MET A 1 22.36 2.76 2.78
CA MET A 1 22.83 2.13 1.53
C MET A 1 21.73 1.24 0.95
N PHE A 2 20.75 1.79 0.21
CA PHE A 2 19.83 1.02 -0.67
C PHE A 2 19.15 1.98 -1.66
N LEU A 3 19.92 2.70 -2.47
CA LEU A 3 19.37 3.70 -3.40
C LEU A 3 18.48 3.07 -4.48
N VAL A 4 18.91 1.94 -5.04
CA VAL A 4 18.23 1.27 -6.16
C VAL A 4 16.80 0.83 -5.82
N PRO A 5 16.52 0.08 -4.73
CA PRO A 5 15.15 -0.30 -4.38
C PRO A 5 14.23 0.92 -4.16
N ASN A 6 14.75 1.99 -3.55
CA ASN A 6 13.99 3.21 -3.33
C ASN A 6 13.62 3.92 -4.65
N LEU A 7 14.55 3.98 -5.61
CA LEU A 7 14.27 4.54 -6.94
C LEU A 7 13.25 3.71 -7.72
N ILE A 8 13.32 2.39 -7.62
CA ILE A 8 12.31 1.49 -8.23
C ILE A 8 10.94 1.78 -7.60
N LEU A 9 10.88 1.84 -6.27
CA LEU A 9 9.65 2.08 -5.54
C LEU A 9 9.02 3.43 -5.91
N ILE A 10 9.83 4.50 -6.05
CA ILE A 10 9.40 5.80 -6.57
C ILE A 10 8.82 5.68 -7.98
N ALA A 11 9.57 5.11 -8.92
CA ALA A 11 9.18 5.05 -10.34
C ALA A 11 7.89 4.26 -10.53
N VAL A 12 7.79 3.11 -9.85
CA VAL A 12 6.65 2.22 -9.93
C VAL A 12 5.42 2.82 -9.24
N SER A 13 5.58 3.50 -8.10
CA SER A 13 4.49 4.23 -7.47
C SER A 13 3.94 5.35 -8.34
N LEU A 14 4.81 6.15 -8.98
CA LEU A 14 4.38 7.18 -9.92
C LEU A 14 3.59 6.59 -11.09
N TYR A 15 4.05 5.46 -11.62
CA TYR A 15 3.33 4.73 -12.66
C TYR A 15 1.93 4.32 -12.21
N VAL A 16 1.79 3.68 -11.04
CA VAL A 16 0.49 3.26 -10.49
C VAL A 16 -0.43 4.45 -10.25
N ILE A 17 0.09 5.57 -9.72
CA ILE A 17 -0.68 6.80 -9.49
C ILE A 17 -1.20 7.36 -10.81
N ALA A 18 -0.33 7.53 -11.81
CA ALA A 18 -0.71 8.09 -13.10
C ALA A 18 -1.82 7.25 -13.77
N ARG A 19 -1.67 5.92 -13.75
CA ARG A 19 -2.68 5.00 -14.29
C ARG A 19 -3.96 4.99 -13.46
N GLY A 20 -3.86 5.03 -12.14
CA GLY A 20 -5.01 5.12 -11.24
C GLY A 20 -5.85 6.36 -11.51
N ILE A 21 -5.21 7.53 -11.71
CA ILE A 21 -5.90 8.79 -12.04
C ILE A 21 -6.60 8.71 -13.40
N GLN A 22 -5.94 8.14 -14.41
CA GLN A 22 -6.55 7.94 -15.73
C GLN A 22 -7.77 7.03 -15.66
N ALA A 23 -7.65 5.92 -14.92
CA ALA A 23 -8.75 4.97 -14.72
C ALA A 23 -9.90 5.59 -13.91
N TYR A 24 -9.60 6.37 -12.86
CA TYR A 24 -10.61 7.00 -12.01
C TYR A 24 -11.61 7.87 -12.78
N ARG A 25 -11.12 8.64 -13.76
CA ARG A 25 -11.96 9.50 -14.62
C ARG A 25 -12.97 8.71 -15.48
N SER A 26 -12.76 7.40 -15.65
CA SER A 26 -13.60 6.52 -16.48
C SER A 26 -14.67 5.76 -15.70
N PHE A 27 -14.61 5.75 -14.35
CA PHE A 27 -15.51 4.91 -13.56
C PHE A 27 -16.85 5.58 -13.27
N ARG A 28 -17.94 4.87 -13.59
CA ARG A 28 -19.31 5.26 -13.24
C ARG A 28 -19.78 4.65 -11.92
N GLU A 29 -19.10 3.63 -11.42
CA GLU A 29 -19.44 2.93 -10.18
C GLU A 29 -18.60 3.43 -9.00
N ALA A 30 -19.28 3.86 -7.94
CA ALA A 30 -18.63 4.40 -6.73
C ALA A 30 -17.65 3.41 -6.08
N ARG A 31 -17.95 2.10 -6.14
CA ARG A 31 -17.12 1.05 -5.55
C ARG A 31 -15.78 0.88 -6.26
N ILE A 32 -15.78 0.93 -7.59
CA ILE A 32 -14.55 0.86 -8.39
C ILE A 32 -13.74 2.14 -8.23
N GLY A 33 -14.43 3.29 -8.16
CA GLY A 33 -13.82 4.57 -7.80
C GLY A 33 -13.12 4.53 -6.44
N LEU A 34 -13.73 3.92 -5.43
CA LEU A 34 -13.16 3.77 -4.09
C LEU A 34 -11.91 2.88 -4.08
N PHE A 35 -11.95 1.75 -4.80
CA PHE A 35 -10.80 0.86 -4.95
C PHE A 35 -9.62 1.57 -5.64
N ALA A 36 -9.89 2.29 -6.74
CA ALA A 36 -8.87 3.06 -7.45
C ALA A 36 -8.29 4.19 -6.60
N MET A 37 -9.14 4.94 -5.89
CA MET A 37 -8.72 5.98 -4.96
C MET A 37 -7.80 5.40 -3.87
N GLY A 38 -8.18 4.26 -3.29
CA GLY A 38 -7.38 3.57 -2.29
C GLY A 38 -6.03 3.10 -2.84
N GLN A 39 -5.98 2.59 -4.08
CA GLN A 39 -4.72 2.25 -4.76
C GLN A 39 -3.83 3.46 -5.02
N ILE A 40 -4.39 4.60 -5.42
CA ILE A 40 -3.64 5.86 -5.60
C ILE A 40 -3.04 6.30 -4.26
N VAL A 41 -3.84 6.34 -3.20
CA VAL A 41 -3.40 6.75 -1.86
C VAL A 41 -2.32 5.80 -1.33
N PHE A 42 -2.48 4.49 -1.51
CA PHE A 42 -1.49 3.49 -1.15
C PHE A 42 -0.20 3.60 -1.98
N ALA A 43 -0.29 3.82 -3.29
CA ALA A 43 0.89 4.05 -4.12
C ALA A 43 1.61 5.35 -3.75
N PHE A 44 0.87 6.38 -3.34
CA PHE A 44 1.43 7.63 -2.86
C PHE A 44 2.15 7.48 -1.52
N SER A 45 1.64 6.66 -0.59
CA SER A 45 2.40 6.36 0.64
C SER A 45 3.71 5.64 0.34
N LEU A 46 3.71 4.69 -0.60
CA LEU A 46 4.93 4.05 -1.08
C LEU A 46 5.89 5.08 -1.70
N LEU A 47 5.40 6.00 -2.55
CA LEU A 47 6.23 7.07 -3.13
C LEU A 47 6.96 7.88 -2.05
N LEU A 48 6.25 8.30 -1.00
CA LEU A 48 6.83 9.04 0.12
C LEU A 48 7.88 8.22 0.88
N GLU A 49 7.63 6.92 1.07
CA GLU A 49 8.60 6.01 1.68
C GLU A 49 9.87 5.89 0.84
N GLY A 50 9.73 5.70 -0.48
CA GLY A 50 10.86 5.62 -1.41
C GLY A 50 11.66 6.92 -1.45
N LEU A 51 11.01 8.07 -1.45
CA LEU A 51 11.66 9.38 -1.37
C LEU A 51 12.44 9.54 -0.06
N ALA A 52 11.83 9.19 1.08
CA ALA A 52 12.50 9.24 2.36
C ALA A 52 13.72 8.32 2.42
N GLY A 53 13.62 7.11 1.87
CA GLY A 53 14.73 6.15 1.79
C GLY A 53 15.84 6.55 0.83
N ALA A 54 15.50 7.17 -0.31
CA ALA A 54 16.48 7.66 -1.29
C ALA A 54 17.27 8.86 -0.76
N VAL A 55 16.61 9.77 -0.03
CA VAL A 55 17.24 10.98 0.52
C VAL A 55 18.05 10.66 1.80
N ALA A 56 17.69 9.62 2.56
CA ALA A 56 18.43 9.17 3.73
C ALA A 56 19.79 8.47 3.41
N ALA A 57 20.29 8.53 2.17
CA ALA A 57 21.66 8.17 1.82
C ALA A 57 22.67 9.08 2.55
N PRO A 58 23.88 8.59 2.92
CA PRO A 58 24.65 9.14 4.03
C PRO A 58 25.12 10.56 3.72
N GLY A 59 24.56 11.55 4.44
CA GLY A 59 25.02 12.94 4.41
C GLY A 59 23.90 13.97 4.46
N LEU A 60 22.69 13.65 3.98
CA LEU A 60 21.58 14.60 3.94
C LEU A 60 20.40 14.08 4.77
N LEU A 61 20.32 14.64 5.98
CA LEU A 61 19.06 15.02 6.63
C LEU A 61 18.27 13.95 7.43
N ARG A 62 18.57 13.91 8.74
CA ARG A 62 17.65 13.53 9.84
C ARG A 62 16.21 14.12 9.78
N PRO A 63 15.89 15.28 9.17
CA PRO A 63 14.52 15.84 9.20
C PRO A 63 13.45 15.14 8.35
N LEU A 64 13.71 14.01 7.69
CA LEU A 64 12.69 13.29 6.91
C LEU A 64 11.99 12.15 7.67
N ALA A 65 12.34 11.90 8.94
CA ALA A 65 11.58 11.04 9.83
C ALA A 65 10.05 11.35 9.88
N PRO A 66 9.58 12.62 9.92
CA PRO A 66 8.16 12.93 9.84
C PRO A 66 7.50 12.50 8.52
N LEU A 67 8.25 12.49 7.40
CA LEU A 67 7.76 12.04 6.10
C LEU A 67 7.49 10.54 6.06
N VAL A 68 8.31 9.76 6.77
CA VAL A 68 8.12 8.32 6.97
C VAL A 68 6.89 8.04 7.86
N LEU A 69 6.70 8.80 8.94
CA LEU A 69 5.50 8.63 9.79
C LEU A 69 4.22 9.01 9.04
N LEU A 70 4.27 10.07 8.23
CA LEU A 70 3.16 10.48 7.38
C LEU A 70 2.84 9.42 6.32
N SER A 71 3.85 8.76 5.75
CA SER A 71 3.61 7.69 4.77
C SER A 71 2.83 6.53 5.40
N TYR A 72 3.17 6.08 6.60
CA TYR A 72 2.41 5.02 7.30
C TYR A 72 0.95 5.42 7.58
N GLN A 73 0.67 6.69 7.94
CA GLN A 73 -0.71 7.14 8.15
C GLN A 73 -1.52 7.18 6.85
N ILE A 74 -0.93 7.70 5.78
CA ILE A 74 -1.56 7.74 4.45
C ILE A 74 -1.82 6.31 3.94
N MET A 75 -0.89 5.40 4.21
CA MET A 75 -0.98 4.00 3.81
C MET A 75 -2.19 3.30 4.44
N GLY A 76 -2.37 3.45 5.75
CA GLY A 76 -3.53 2.90 6.45
C GLY A 76 -4.85 3.41 5.85
N ALA A 77 -4.93 4.70 5.50
CA ALA A 77 -6.10 5.25 4.83
C ALA A 77 -6.34 4.61 3.44
N GLY A 78 -5.28 4.44 2.64
CA GLY A 78 -5.36 3.77 1.34
C GLY A 78 -5.86 2.32 1.47
N LEU A 79 -5.27 1.56 2.40
CA LEU A 79 -5.67 0.18 2.69
C LEU A 79 -7.12 0.09 3.18
N LEU A 80 -7.59 1.03 4.01
CA LEU A 80 -8.97 1.08 4.46
C LEU A 80 -9.95 1.26 3.30
N LEU A 81 -9.67 2.19 2.38
CA LEU A 81 -10.48 2.42 1.19
C LEU A 81 -10.55 1.17 0.31
N ILE A 82 -9.41 0.50 0.13
CA ILE A 82 -9.35 -0.77 -0.62
C ILE A 82 -10.16 -1.85 0.11
N ALA A 83 -9.98 -2.03 1.42
CA ALA A 83 -10.68 -3.04 2.21
C ALA A 83 -12.20 -2.86 2.13
N ILE A 84 -12.71 -1.64 2.33
CA ILE A 84 -14.13 -1.30 2.20
C ILE A 84 -14.64 -1.61 0.79
N SER A 85 -13.84 -1.28 -0.24
CA SER A 85 -14.23 -1.54 -1.62
C SER A 85 -14.26 -3.04 -1.94
N VAL A 86 -13.33 -3.87 -1.43
CA VAL A 86 -13.35 -5.32 -1.71
C VAL A 86 -14.40 -6.04 -0.87
N SER A 87 -14.70 -5.56 0.33
CA SER A 87 -15.68 -6.14 1.24
C SER A 87 -16.21 -5.06 2.20
N PRO A 88 -17.44 -4.58 2.06
CA PRO A 88 -17.99 -3.60 3.00
C PRO A 88 -18.22 -4.27 4.36
N SER A 89 -17.58 -3.76 5.42
CA SER A 89 -17.76 -4.24 6.81
C SER A 89 -17.69 -3.08 7.80
N ALA A 90 -18.57 -3.08 8.81
CA ALA A 90 -18.52 -2.10 9.90
C ALA A 90 -17.29 -2.30 10.83
N ALA A 91 -16.64 -3.47 10.77
CA ALA A 91 -15.46 -3.77 11.57
C ALA A 91 -14.30 -2.80 11.30
N TYR A 92 -14.28 -2.12 10.14
CA TYR A 92 -13.25 -1.14 9.81
C TYR A 92 -13.33 0.15 10.66
N ALA A 93 -14.47 0.42 11.30
CA ALA A 93 -14.61 1.57 12.20
C ALA A 93 -13.68 1.48 13.42
N VAL A 94 -13.28 0.27 13.82
CA VAL A 94 -12.33 0.04 14.91
C VAL A 94 -10.96 0.67 14.61
N PHE A 95 -10.54 0.71 13.35
CA PHE A 95 -9.29 1.36 12.95
C PHE A 95 -9.32 2.90 13.04
N LEU A 96 -10.52 3.48 13.16
CA LEU A 96 -10.74 4.92 13.34
C LEU A 96 -11.07 5.26 14.80
N ALA A 97 -11.04 4.29 15.71
CA ALA A 97 -11.44 4.49 17.09
C ALA A 97 -10.53 5.52 17.81
N PRO A 98 -11.12 6.49 18.53
CA PRO A 98 -10.37 7.55 19.21
C PRO A 98 -9.45 7.02 20.33
N GLU A 99 -9.74 5.83 20.85
CA GLU A 99 -8.95 5.16 21.88
C GLU A 99 -7.55 4.78 21.37
N ILE A 100 -7.44 4.35 20.11
CA ILE A 100 -6.14 4.07 19.47
C ILE A 100 -5.33 5.36 19.30
N GLN A 101 -6.00 6.49 19.06
CA GLN A 101 -5.34 7.77 18.89
C GLN A 101 -4.79 8.34 20.21
N ARG A 102 -5.42 7.98 21.34
CA ARG A 102 -5.02 8.38 22.70
C ARG A 102 -4.01 7.44 23.36
N ALA A 103 -3.71 6.29 22.74
CA ALA A 103 -2.70 5.36 23.23
C ALA A 103 -1.30 5.99 23.23
N ASP A 104 -0.43 5.47 24.11
CA ASP A 104 0.99 5.83 24.16
C ASP A 104 1.64 5.77 22.76
N PRO A 105 2.46 6.74 22.33
CA PRO A 105 2.98 6.81 20.97
C PRO A 105 3.71 5.56 20.48
N ALA A 106 4.43 4.86 21.36
CA ALA A 106 5.11 3.62 21.01
C ALA A 106 4.11 2.48 20.74
N LEU A 107 3.12 2.32 21.63
CA LEU A 107 2.05 1.34 21.48
C LEU A 107 1.18 1.64 20.25
N ARG A 108 0.84 2.91 20.03
CA ARG A 108 0.07 3.37 18.87
C ARG A 108 0.77 3.03 17.56
N SER A 109 2.08 3.28 17.47
CA SER A 109 2.86 2.98 16.27
C SER A 109 2.87 1.47 15.96
N PHE A 110 3.00 0.64 17.00
CA PHE A 110 2.93 -0.82 16.85
C PHE A 110 1.54 -1.30 16.41
N LEU A 111 0.48 -0.78 17.03
CA LEU A 111 -0.91 -1.14 16.69
C LEU A 111 -1.27 -0.74 15.26
N LEU A 112 -0.87 0.44 14.81
CA LEU A 112 -1.08 0.89 13.43
C LEU A 112 -0.35 0.00 12.42
N LEU A 113 0.90 -0.37 12.71
CA LEU A 113 1.66 -1.25 11.83
C LEU A 113 1.06 -2.65 11.74
N ALA A 114 0.60 -3.20 12.87
CA ALA A 114 -0.09 -4.48 12.91
C ALA A 114 -1.44 -4.42 12.17
N ALA A 115 -2.18 -3.31 12.31
CA ALA A 115 -3.43 -3.05 11.61
C ALA A 115 -3.21 -3.01 10.09
N ASP A 116 -2.22 -2.26 9.61
CA ASP A 116 -1.88 -2.16 8.20
C ASP A 116 -1.46 -3.52 7.63
N ALA A 117 -0.67 -4.29 8.39
CA ALA A 117 -0.29 -5.64 8.00
C ALA A 117 -1.50 -6.57 7.89
N GLY A 118 -2.42 -6.51 8.86
CA GLY A 118 -3.66 -7.27 8.87
C GLY A 118 -4.59 -6.89 7.72
N LEU A 119 -4.77 -5.60 7.47
CA LEU A 119 -5.57 -5.08 6.35
C LEU A 119 -4.99 -5.53 5.00
N ALA A 120 -3.68 -5.40 4.81
CA ALA A 120 -3.02 -5.84 3.60
C ALA A 120 -3.14 -7.37 3.39
N ALA A 121 -2.96 -8.18 4.44
CA ALA A 121 -3.17 -9.63 4.38
C ALA A 121 -4.61 -9.96 3.99
N TYR A 122 -5.58 -9.29 4.62
CA TYR A 122 -7.00 -9.47 4.34
C TYR A 122 -7.35 -9.13 2.89
N ILE A 123 -6.93 -7.97 2.40
CA ILE A 123 -7.13 -7.55 1.01
C ILE A 123 -6.50 -8.57 0.05
N GLY A 124 -5.26 -8.97 0.32
CA GLY A 124 -4.53 -9.97 -0.45
C GLY A 124 -5.29 -11.31 -0.51
N ALA A 125 -5.79 -11.79 0.63
CA ALA A 125 -6.56 -13.02 0.71
C ALA A 125 -7.89 -12.95 -0.06
N VAL A 126 -8.64 -11.85 0.08
CA VAL A 126 -9.91 -11.65 -0.65
C VAL A 126 -9.67 -11.59 -2.16
N LEU A 127 -8.66 -10.85 -2.60
CA LEU A 127 -8.31 -10.75 -4.02
C LEU A 127 -7.78 -12.07 -4.58
N LEU A 128 -7.00 -12.81 -3.80
CA LEU A 128 -6.50 -14.13 -4.19
C LEU A 128 -7.66 -15.11 -4.35
N TYR A 129 -8.58 -15.15 -3.39
CA TYR A 129 -9.79 -15.97 -3.47
C TYR A 129 -10.61 -15.65 -4.72
N ARG A 130 -10.80 -14.37 -5.05
CA ARG A 130 -11.49 -13.98 -6.28
C ARG A 130 -10.73 -14.38 -7.54
N SER A 131 -9.41 -14.27 -7.55
CA SER A 131 -8.57 -14.72 -8.66
C SER A 131 -8.67 -16.22 -8.89
N LEU A 132 -8.71 -17.03 -7.83
CA LEU A 132 -8.95 -18.49 -7.91
C LEU A 132 -10.33 -18.83 -8.49
N GLN A 133 -11.31 -17.94 -8.35
CA GLN A 133 -12.61 -18.05 -9.01
C GLN A 133 -12.60 -17.56 -10.48
N GLY A 134 -11.43 -17.26 -11.03
CA GLY A 134 -11.27 -16.67 -12.37
C GLY A 134 -11.71 -15.20 -12.44
N ARG A 135 -11.89 -14.54 -11.30
CA ARG A 135 -12.41 -13.17 -11.20
C ARG A 135 -11.36 -12.24 -10.58
N GLY A 136 -10.38 -11.83 -11.37
CA GLY A 136 -9.43 -10.79 -10.99
C GLY A 136 -7.98 -11.23 -11.02
N ASN A 137 -7.11 -10.23 -10.84
CA ASN A 137 -5.70 -10.36 -11.12
C ASN A 137 -4.91 -10.92 -9.91
N PRO A 138 -4.24 -12.09 -10.03
CA PRO A 138 -3.47 -12.66 -8.93
C PRO A 138 -2.25 -11.82 -8.55
N LEU A 139 -1.74 -10.99 -9.46
CA LEU A 139 -0.59 -10.12 -9.20
C LEU A 139 -0.91 -9.06 -8.14
N VAL A 140 -2.12 -8.49 -8.21
CA VAL A 140 -2.58 -7.50 -7.22
C VAL A 140 -2.77 -8.17 -5.85
N ALA A 141 -3.26 -9.41 -5.81
CA ALA A 141 -3.37 -10.17 -4.58
C ALA A 141 -1.99 -10.43 -3.95
N ALA A 142 -1.04 -10.90 -4.76
CA ALA A 142 0.34 -11.12 -4.34
C ALA A 142 1.01 -9.84 -3.83
N ALA A 143 0.75 -8.69 -4.46
CA ALA A 143 1.27 -7.40 -4.02
C ALA A 143 0.90 -7.08 -2.56
N TYR A 144 -0.37 -7.24 -2.18
CA TYR A 144 -0.81 -6.95 -0.81
C TYR A 144 -0.33 -7.98 0.22
N LEU A 145 -0.19 -9.26 -0.18
CA LEU A 145 0.40 -10.28 0.69
C LEU A 145 1.89 -10.01 0.95
N LEU A 146 2.66 -9.68 -0.10
CA LEU A 146 4.07 -9.28 0.02
C LEU A 146 4.21 -8.01 0.87
N PHE A 147 3.30 -7.06 0.70
CA PHE A 147 3.28 -5.85 1.49
C PHE A 147 3.01 -6.15 2.98
N SER A 148 2.04 -7.00 3.30
CA SER A 148 1.79 -7.47 4.67
C SER A 148 3.03 -8.16 5.27
N ALA A 149 3.66 -9.06 4.52
CA ALA A 149 4.89 -9.74 4.93
C ALA A 149 6.03 -8.75 5.20
N SER A 150 6.11 -7.66 4.41
CA SER A 150 7.11 -6.62 4.61
C SER A 150 6.95 -5.88 5.94
N LEU A 151 5.71 -5.66 6.39
CA LEU A 151 5.42 -5.04 7.68
C LEU A 151 5.75 -5.99 8.83
N ALA A 152 5.43 -7.29 8.69
CA ALA A 152 5.84 -8.30 9.68
C ALA A 152 7.38 -8.43 9.76
N ALA A 153 8.08 -8.25 8.64
CA ALA A 153 9.53 -8.34 8.54
C ALA A 153 10.26 -7.03 8.85
N MET A 154 9.61 -5.99 9.40
CA MET A 154 10.20 -4.66 9.58
C MET A 154 11.50 -4.65 10.41
N ARG A 155 11.68 -5.62 11.32
CA ARG A 155 12.92 -5.81 12.09
C ARG A 155 14.12 -6.19 11.22
N LEU A 156 13.87 -6.75 10.04
CA LEU A 156 14.85 -7.13 9.03
C LEU A 156 14.78 -6.13 7.87
N TYR A 157 15.30 -4.92 8.07
CA TYR A 157 15.14 -3.78 7.16
C TYR A 157 15.40 -4.10 5.68
N GLY A 158 16.46 -4.88 5.37
CA GLY A 158 16.76 -5.30 4.00
C GLY A 158 15.68 -6.17 3.37
N LEU A 159 15.16 -7.16 4.11
CA LEU A 159 14.08 -8.04 3.65
C LEU A 159 12.78 -7.25 3.48
N ALA A 160 12.43 -6.40 4.45
CA ALA A 160 11.24 -5.55 4.37
C ALA A 160 11.27 -4.66 3.11
N LEU A 161 12.40 -4.03 2.80
CA LEU A 161 12.55 -3.19 1.62
C LEU A 161 12.42 -3.98 0.31
N VAL A 162 13.01 -5.17 0.24
CA VAL A 162 12.88 -6.07 -0.93
C VAL A 162 11.42 -6.47 -1.13
N LEU A 163 10.72 -6.86 -0.07
CA LEU A 163 9.31 -7.24 -0.12
C LEU A 163 8.42 -6.05 -0.53
N ARG A 164 8.69 -4.84 -0.05
CA ARG A 164 7.96 -3.61 -0.47
C ARG A 164 8.19 -3.29 -1.93
N THR A 165 9.43 -3.41 -2.39
CA THR A 165 9.77 -3.17 -3.80
C THR A 165 9.08 -4.20 -4.69
N ALA A 166 9.11 -5.47 -4.31
CA ALA A 166 8.39 -6.53 -5.01
C ALA A 166 6.86 -6.25 -5.00
N ALA A 167 6.29 -5.88 -3.86
CA ALA A 167 4.87 -5.52 -3.76
C ALA A 167 4.50 -4.39 -4.73
N ALA A 168 5.29 -3.32 -4.80
CA ALA A 168 5.07 -2.23 -5.74
C ALA A 168 5.13 -2.70 -7.21
N VAL A 169 6.14 -3.51 -7.55
CA VAL A 169 6.30 -4.07 -8.91
C VAL A 169 5.10 -4.94 -9.30
N PHE A 170 4.66 -5.84 -8.40
CA PHE A 170 3.48 -6.67 -8.63
C PHE A 170 2.20 -5.83 -8.76
N LEU A 171 2.09 -4.74 -8.01
CA LEU A 171 0.95 -3.82 -8.13
C LEU A 171 0.93 -3.15 -9.51
N ALA A 172 2.07 -2.65 -10.00
CA ALA A 172 2.17 -2.07 -11.34
C ALA A 172 2.01 -3.08 -12.47
N ALA A 173 2.55 -4.29 -12.32
CA ALA A 173 2.28 -5.42 -13.21
C ALA A 173 0.78 -5.76 -13.22
N GLY A 174 0.13 -5.65 -12.06
CA GLY A 174 -1.31 -5.83 -11.93
C GLY A 174 -2.12 -4.81 -12.72
N VAL A 175 -1.70 -3.54 -12.66
CA VAL A 175 -2.31 -2.43 -13.42
C VAL A 175 -2.11 -2.61 -14.92
N THR A 176 -0.90 -2.97 -15.38
CA THR A 176 -0.62 -3.21 -16.81
C THR A 176 -1.41 -4.39 -17.37
N TYR A 177 -1.52 -5.49 -16.64
CA TYR A 177 -2.32 -6.64 -17.04
C TYR A 177 -3.80 -6.27 -17.22
N ALA A 178 -4.36 -5.48 -16.31
CA ALA A 178 -5.75 -5.01 -16.41
C ALA A 178 -5.98 -4.06 -17.61
N GLU A 179 -4.95 -3.37 -18.10
CA GLU A 179 -5.03 -2.61 -19.35
C GLU A 179 -4.96 -3.51 -20.59
N ALA A 180 -4.15 -4.58 -20.54
CA ALA A 180 -4.02 -5.54 -21.63
C ALA A 180 -5.32 -6.30 -21.89
N GLU A 181 -6.07 -6.68 -20.84
CA GLU A 181 -7.38 -7.36 -20.98
C GLU A 181 -8.50 -6.47 -21.56
N LYS A 182 -8.30 -5.14 -21.61
CA LYS A 182 -9.30 -4.21 -22.17
C LYS A 182 -9.16 -3.99 -23.68
N LYS A 183 -8.09 -4.48 -24.30
CA LYS A 183 -7.83 -4.39 -25.74
C LYS A 183 -8.24 -5.67 -26.43
#